data_AF-A0A433NPT1-F1
#
_entry.id   AF-A0A433NPT1-F1
#
_cell.length_a   1.000
_cell.length_b   1.000
_cell.length_c   1.000
_cell.angle_alpha   90.00
_cell.angle_beta   90.00
_cell.angle_gamma   90.00
#
_symmetry.space_group_name_H-M   'P 1'
#
loop_
_entity.id
_entity.type
_entity.pdbx_description
1 polymer ?
#
loop_
_entity_poly.entity_id
_entity_poly.type
_entity_poly.pdbx_seq_one_letter_code
_entity_poly.pdbx_strand_id
1 'polypeptide(L)'
;MKWGKNMTAKEQLLREIEEASENLIEEVLDFLLFAKARRNQLDTNSKTASQLTVDSSEQQLQQKSKPIWEMFEDFTNELPEEIIAQLPTDGAAQIDHYLYGKPKQEP
;
A
#
# COMPACT_ATOMS: atom_id res chain seq x y z
N MET A 1 24.21 -6.48 -38.08
CA MET A 1 24.18 -5.01 -38.04
C MET A 1 24.66 -4.55 -36.67
N LYS A 2 25.65 -3.67 -36.66
CA LYS A 2 26.34 -3.18 -35.46
C LYS A 2 25.42 -2.23 -34.68
N TRP A 3 24.99 -2.61 -33.48
CA TRP A 3 24.34 -1.67 -32.55
C TRP A 3 25.43 -0.96 -31.75
N GLY A 4 25.94 0.11 -32.33
CA GLY A 4 26.85 1.05 -31.68
C GLY A 4 26.09 2.23 -31.09
N LYS A 5 25.71 2.11 -29.82
CA LYS A 5 25.68 3.17 -28.79
C LYS A 5 25.05 2.56 -27.55
N ASN A 6 25.64 2.81 -26.38
CA ASN A 6 25.05 2.49 -25.09
C ASN A 6 23.69 3.19 -25.00
N MET A 7 22.60 2.49 -25.32
CA MET A 7 21.26 3.03 -25.22
C MET A 7 20.90 3.10 -23.74
N THR A 8 20.70 4.31 -23.25
CA THR A 8 20.29 4.52 -21.86
C THR A 8 18.81 4.16 -21.70
N ALA A 9 18.40 3.81 -20.48
CA ALA A 9 16.99 3.53 -20.18
C ALA A 9 16.06 4.69 -20.61
N LYS A 10 16.55 5.93 -20.54
CA LYS A 10 15.83 7.12 -21.00
C LYS A 10 15.58 7.13 -22.50
N GLU A 11 16.60 6.84 -23.30
CA GLU A 11 16.49 6.82 -24.77
C GLU A 11 15.59 5.69 -25.25
N GLN A 12 15.63 4.54 -24.59
CA GLN A 12 14.72 3.44 -24.88
C GLN A 12 13.28 3.80 -24.55
N LEU A 13 13.04 4.42 -23.38
CA LEU A 13 11.70 4.83 -22.97
C LEU A 13 11.09 5.86 -23.93
N LEU A 14 11.88 6.83 -24.39
CA LEU A 14 11.40 7.84 -25.35
C LEU A 14 10.94 7.22 -26.66
N ARG A 15 11.71 6.28 -27.23
CA ARG A 15 11.31 5.57 -28.45
C ARG A 15 10.03 4.77 -28.25
N GLU A 16 9.91 4.07 -27.11
CA GLU A 16 8.74 3.25 -26.84
C GLU A 16 7.47 4.11 -26.69
N ILE A 17 7.58 5.29 -26.08
CA ILE A 17 6.46 6.23 -25.93
C ILE A 17 6.02 6.79 -27.29
N GLU A 18 6.95 7.03 -28.24
CA GLU A 18 6.61 7.54 -29.57
C GLU A 18 5.76 6.55 -30.39
N GLU A 19 5.93 5.25 -30.18
CA GLU A 19 5.21 4.18 -30.91
C GLU A 19 4.02 3.60 -30.10
N ALA A 20 3.90 3.94 -28.82
CA ALA A 20 2.87 3.44 -27.93
C ALA A 20 1.48 4.02 -28.23
N SER A 21 0.44 3.25 -27.91
CA SER A 21 -0.94 3.73 -27.91
C SER A 21 -1.20 4.68 -26.74
N GLU A 22 -2.11 5.65 -26.91
CA GLU A 22 -2.49 6.63 -25.87
C GLU A 22 -2.81 5.99 -24.52
N ASN A 23 -3.59 4.90 -24.48
CA ASN A 23 -3.94 4.20 -23.25
C ASN A 23 -2.71 3.71 -22.45
N LEU A 24 -1.67 3.24 -23.16
CA LEU A 24 -0.42 2.78 -22.54
C LEU A 24 0.43 3.96 -22.07
N ILE A 25 0.40 5.08 -22.79
CA ILE A 25 1.07 6.32 -22.39
C ILE A 25 0.46 6.83 -21.08
N GLU A 26 -0.88 6.82 -20.95
CA GLU A 26 -1.57 7.18 -19.71
C GLU A 26 -1.16 6.27 -18.55
N GLU A 27 -1.16 4.95 -18.73
CA GLU A 27 -0.76 4.00 -17.69
C GLU A 27 0.70 4.20 -17.24
N VAL A 28 1.62 4.39 -18.20
CA VAL A 28 3.04 4.64 -17.91
C VAL A 28 3.22 6.01 -17.24
N LEU A 29 2.47 7.02 -17.64
CA LEU A 29 2.50 8.35 -17.02
C LEU A 29 2.02 8.26 -15.56
N ASP A 30 0.90 7.62 -15.31
CA ASP A 30 0.36 7.41 -13.97
C ASP A 30 1.35 6.63 -13.10
N PHE A 31 1.96 5.57 -13.63
CA PHE A 31 3.00 4.83 -12.94
C PHE A 31 4.21 5.72 -12.58
N LEU A 32 4.66 6.57 -13.51
CA LEU A 32 5.78 7.49 -13.26
C LEU A 32 5.43 8.57 -12.23
N LEU A 33 4.23 9.15 -12.32
CA LEU A 33 3.72 10.13 -11.35
C LEU A 33 3.61 9.50 -9.96
N PHE A 34 3.09 8.28 -9.88
CA PHE A 34 3.03 7.50 -8.66
C PHE A 34 4.43 7.21 -8.10
N ALA A 35 5.37 6.73 -8.93
CA ALA A 35 6.74 6.45 -8.50
C ALA A 35 7.45 7.72 -8.01
N LYS A 36 7.18 8.87 -8.64
CA LYS A 36 7.71 10.17 -8.23
C LYS A 36 7.10 10.63 -6.90
N ALA A 37 5.78 10.52 -6.73
CA ALA A 37 5.10 10.81 -5.48
C ALA A 37 5.64 9.93 -4.35
N ARG A 38 5.74 8.62 -4.58
CA ARG A 38 6.34 7.66 -3.64
C ARG A 38 7.77 8.03 -3.27
N ARG A 39 8.62 8.41 -4.22
CA ARG A 39 10.02 8.78 -3.94
C ARG A 39 10.11 10.04 -3.07
N ASN A 40 9.28 11.05 -3.35
CA ASN A 40 9.18 12.25 -2.53
C ASN A 40 8.62 11.95 -1.13
N GLN A 41 7.76 10.94 -1.01
CA GLN A 41 7.35 10.40 0.29
C GLN A 41 8.53 9.73 0.98
N LEU A 42 9.35 8.89 0.33
CA LEU A 42 10.48 8.19 0.97
C LEU A 42 11.53 9.12 1.60
N ASP A 43 11.76 10.33 1.06
CA ASP A 43 12.59 11.35 1.71
C ASP A 43 11.99 11.85 3.05
N THR A 44 10.68 11.66 3.24
CA THR A 44 9.95 11.86 4.50
C THR A 44 9.58 10.54 5.22
N ASN A 45 9.82 9.39 4.60
CA ASN A 45 9.08 8.15 4.90
C ASN A 45 9.95 6.89 4.98
N SER A 46 11.08 6.98 5.68
CA SER A 46 11.65 5.85 6.44
C SER A 46 10.66 5.27 7.51
N LYS A 47 9.35 5.56 7.42
CA LYS A 47 8.35 5.27 8.47
C LYS A 47 7.02 4.66 8.03
N THR A 48 6.73 4.49 6.75
CA THR A 48 5.38 4.02 6.33
C THR A 48 5.50 3.22 5.05
N ALA A 49 6.06 2.01 5.18
CA ALA A 49 5.86 0.98 4.19
C ALA A 49 4.41 0.48 4.27
N SER A 50 3.85 0.20 3.09
CA SER A 50 2.65 -0.62 2.90
C SER A 50 1.31 0.11 2.96
N GLN A 51 1.10 1.02 2.01
CA GLN A 51 -0.24 1.37 1.54
C GLN A 51 -0.54 0.53 0.28
N LEU A 52 -1.17 -0.63 0.48
CA LEU A 52 -1.94 -1.32 -0.56
C LEU A 52 -3.33 -0.67 -0.59
N THR A 53 -3.69 -0.09 -1.72
CA THR A 53 -4.99 0.53 -1.98
C THR A 53 -5.95 -0.54 -2.51
N VAL A 54 -7.07 -0.76 -1.81
CA VAL A 54 -8.30 -1.24 -2.44
C VAL A 54 -9.29 -0.08 -2.42
N ASP A 55 -9.75 0.22 -3.62
CA ASP A 55 -10.61 1.31 -4.03
C ASP A 55 -11.94 1.36 -3.25
N SER A 56 -12.28 2.52 -2.70
CA SER A 56 -13.67 2.95 -2.51
C SER A 56 -13.73 4.44 -2.19
N SER A 57 -14.36 5.18 -3.11
CA SER A 57 -14.86 6.55 -2.97
C SER A 57 -13.80 7.65 -2.82
N GLU A 58 -13.38 8.19 -3.96
CA GLU A 58 -13.06 9.61 -4.06
C GLU A 58 -14.20 10.45 -3.44
N GLN A 59 -13.82 11.52 -2.75
CA GLN A 59 -14.69 12.47 -2.03
C GLN A 59 -14.91 12.22 -0.53
N GLN A 60 -13.83 12.09 0.25
CA GLN A 60 -13.82 12.72 1.58
C GLN A 60 -12.40 13.07 2.04
N LEU A 61 -11.98 14.27 1.59
CA LEU A 61 -11.14 15.23 2.30
C LEU A 61 -9.76 14.78 2.79
N GLN A 62 -8.82 15.70 2.59
CA GLN A 62 -7.50 15.78 3.21
C GLN A 62 -7.57 15.91 4.75
N GLN A 63 -8.36 15.09 5.43
CA GLN A 63 -8.05 14.77 6.80
C GLN A 63 -6.78 13.93 6.73
N LYS A 64 -5.78 14.36 7.48
CA LYS A 64 -4.66 13.54 7.93
C LYS A 64 -5.28 12.35 8.68
N SER A 65 -5.87 11.42 7.95
CA SER A 65 -6.53 10.25 8.48
C SER A 65 -5.41 9.44 9.08
N LYS A 66 -5.40 9.36 10.41
CA LYS A 66 -4.53 8.48 11.15
C LYS A 66 -4.55 7.11 10.46
N PRO A 67 -3.40 6.48 10.20
CA PRO A 67 -3.39 5.13 9.64
C PRO A 67 -4.26 4.22 10.51
N ILE A 68 -4.86 3.19 9.90
CA ILE A 68 -5.75 2.25 10.58
C ILE A 68 -5.13 1.75 11.90
N TRP A 69 -3.81 1.52 11.93
CA TRP A 69 -3.11 1.09 13.13
C TRP A 69 -3.10 2.13 14.26
N GLU A 70 -2.94 3.42 13.96
CA GLU A 70 -3.00 4.49 14.97
C GLU A 70 -4.43 4.61 15.54
N MET A 71 -5.47 4.30 14.75
CA MET A 71 -6.85 4.21 15.26
C MET A 71 -7.04 3.02 16.22
N PHE A 72 -6.38 1.88 15.95
CA PHE A 72 -6.38 0.75 16.88
C PHE A 72 -5.61 1.06 18.17
N GLU A 73 -4.48 1.77 18.10
CA GLU A 73 -3.73 2.21 19.29
C GLU A 73 -4.59 3.10 20.19
N ASP A 74 -5.22 4.14 19.61
CA ASP A 74 -6.17 5.01 20.33
C ASP A 74 -7.28 4.19 21.00
N PHE A 75 -7.89 3.27 20.26
CA PHE A 75 -8.94 2.38 20.78
C PHE A 75 -8.45 1.49 21.92
N THR A 76 -7.28 0.88 21.81
CA THR A 76 -6.72 0.02 22.88
C THR A 76 -6.38 0.80 24.15
N ASN A 77 -5.98 2.07 24.03
CA ASN A 77 -5.70 2.93 25.17
C ASN A 77 -6.97 3.33 25.94
N GLU A 78 -8.13 3.28 25.30
CA GLU A 78 -9.43 3.56 25.92
C GLU A 78 -10.06 2.34 26.61
N LEU A 79 -9.51 1.13 26.40
CA LEU A 79 -10.04 -0.10 26.99
C LEU A 79 -9.46 -0.38 28.39
N PRO A 80 -10.28 -0.90 29.33
CA PRO A 80 -9.78 -1.36 30.63
C PRO A 80 -8.93 -2.64 30.49
N GLU A 81 -7.94 -2.80 31.38
CA GLU A 81 -6.99 -3.94 31.34
C GLU A 81 -7.66 -5.31 31.39
N GLU A 82 -8.81 -5.43 32.07
CA GLU A 82 -9.59 -6.67 32.12
C GLU A 82 -10.08 -7.13 30.73
N ILE A 83 -10.41 -6.18 29.84
CA ILE A 83 -10.86 -6.49 28.48
C ILE A 83 -9.66 -6.80 27.58
N ILE A 84 -8.54 -6.10 27.78
CA ILE A 84 -7.28 -6.37 27.06
C ILE A 84 -6.80 -7.80 27.38
N ALA A 85 -6.90 -8.23 28.64
CA ALA A 85 -6.54 -9.57 29.07
C ALA A 85 -7.42 -10.68 28.46
N GLN A 86 -8.61 -10.33 27.96
CA GLN A 86 -9.52 -11.26 27.29
C GLN A 86 -9.26 -11.35 25.78
N LEU A 87 -8.37 -10.52 25.22
CA LEU A 87 -8.04 -10.56 23.81
C LEU A 87 -7.32 -11.87 23.45
N PRO A 88 -7.61 -12.44 22.27
CA PRO A 88 -6.91 -13.64 21.84
C PRO A 88 -5.42 -13.42 21.59
N THR A 89 -4.58 -14.25 22.19
CA THR A 89 -3.12 -14.21 22.00
C THR A 89 -2.68 -14.77 20.66
N ASP A 90 -3.56 -15.50 19.96
CA ASP A 90 -3.29 -16.11 18.65
C ASP A 90 -3.41 -15.13 17.47
N GLY A 91 -3.92 -13.91 17.71
CA GLY A 91 -4.01 -12.84 16.71
C GLY A 91 -4.74 -13.28 15.43
N ALA A 92 -4.11 -13.04 14.28
CA ALA A 92 -4.68 -13.35 12.97
C ALA A 92 -4.56 -14.84 12.56
N ALA A 93 -3.93 -15.70 13.36
CA ALA A 93 -3.76 -17.10 13.01
C ALA A 93 -5.09 -17.86 12.93
N GLN A 94 -6.12 -17.40 13.65
CA GLN A 94 -7.41 -18.07 13.81
C GLN A 94 -8.57 -17.26 13.23
N ILE A 95 -8.35 -16.48 12.16
CA ILE A 95 -9.40 -15.65 11.53
C ILE A 95 -10.68 -16.46 11.25
N ASP A 96 -10.52 -17.69 10.74
CA ASP A 96 -11.64 -18.58 10.43
C ASP A 96 -12.49 -18.96 11.66
N HIS A 97 -11.86 -19.09 12.83
CA HIS A 97 -12.54 -19.33 14.10
C HIS A 97 -13.37 -18.11 14.51
N TYR A 98 -12.79 -16.91 14.43
CA TYR A 98 -13.47 -15.67 14.85
C TYR A 98 -14.55 -15.22 13.87
N LEU A 99 -14.39 -15.50 12.57
CA LEU A 99 -15.34 -15.08 11.54
C LEU A 99 -16.47 -16.10 11.32
N TYR A 100 -16.17 -17.40 11.42
CA TYR A 100 -17.11 -18.46 11.08
C TYR A 100 -17.41 -19.44 12.21
N GLY A 101 -16.81 -19.28 13.39
CA GLY A 101 -17.00 -20.20 14.52
C GLY A 101 -16.38 -21.59 14.29
N LYS A 102 -15.45 -21.73 13.33
CA LYS A 102 -14.73 -23.00 13.10
C LYS A 102 -13.91 -23.37 14.35
N PRO A 103 -13.65 -24.66 14.62
CA PRO A 103 -12.78 -25.05 15.73
C PRO A 103 -11.38 -24.42 15.57
N LYS A 104 -10.76 -24.04 16.69
CA LYS A 104 -9.39 -23.51 16.69
C LYS A 104 -8.43 -24.55 16.11
N GLN A 105 -7.56 -24.12 15.21
CA GLN A 105 -6.49 -24.92 14.65
C GLN A 105 -5.28 -24.80 15.56
N GLU A 106 -4.83 -25.90 16.16
CA GLU A 106 -3.56 -25.91 16.89
C GLU A 106 -2.38 -25.76 15.90
N PRO A 107 -1.29 -25.10 16.29
CA PRO A 107 -0.09 -24.96 15.45
C PRO A 107 0.64 -26.29 15.20
#